data_AF-J9DLF8-F1
#
_entry.id   AF-J9DLF8-F1
#
_cell.length_a   1.000
_cell.length_b   1.000
_cell.length_c   1.000
_cell.angle_alpha   90.00
_cell.angle_beta   90.00
_cell.angle_gamma   90.00
#
_symmetry.space_group_name_H-M   'P 1'
#
loop_
_entity.id
_entity.type
_entity.pdbx_description
1 polymer ?
#
loop_
_entity_poly.entity_id
_entity_poly.type
_entity_poly.pdbx_seq_one_letter_code
_entity_poly.pdbx_strand_id
1 'polypeptide(L)' 'MLLILDSSSSVRVVDYRIMKDFIKNFLTSHFNLQRNYVRVGVMKYGDKVEIPISLGDYDSQTELLSRISETRRMRGEANL' A
#
# COMPACT_ATOMS: atom_id res chain seq x y z
N MET A 1 4.48 6.84 8.57
CA MET A 1 3.80 5.56 8.78
C MET A 1 4.21 4.60 7.67
N LEU A 2 4.59 3.38 8.03
CA LEU A 2 4.89 2.34 7.04
C LEU A 2 3.75 1.32 7.05
N LEU A 3 3.25 1.00 5.86
CA LEU A 3 2.26 -0.05 5.64
C LEU A 3 2.94 -1.22 4.96
N ILE A 4 2.78 -2.41 5.52
CA ILE A 4 3.36 -3.65 5.01
C ILE A 4 2.20 -4.56 4.58
N LEU A 5 2.15 -4.90 3.30
CA LEU A 5 1.02 -5.63 2.70
C LEU A 5 1.43 -7.05 2.34
N ASP A 6 0.68 -8.03 2.83
CA ASP A 6 0.77 -9.39 2.29
C ASP A 6 0.17 -9.40 0.88
N SER A 7 1.02 -9.74 -0.09
CA SER A 7 0.71 -9.81 -1.50
C SER A 7 0.96 -11.20 -2.06
N SER A 8 1.20 -12.20 -1.21
CA SER A 8 1.53 -13.57 -1.59
C SER A 8 0.37 -14.29 -2.30
N SER A 9 0.64 -15.53 -2.75
CA SER A 9 -0.35 -16.40 -3.39
C SER A 9 -1.46 -16.89 -2.47
N SER A 10 -1.29 -16.83 -1.15
CA SER A 10 -2.34 -17.19 -0.19
C SER A 10 -3.48 -16.16 -0.17
N VAL A 11 -3.18 -14.90 -0.50
CA VAL A 11 -4.16 -13.82 -0.58
C VAL A 11 -4.90 -13.89 -1.91
N ARG A 12 -6.23 -13.95 -1.90
CA ARG A 12 -7.02 -13.93 -3.15
C ARG A 12 -6.96 -12.53 -3.76
N VAL A 13 -7.09 -12.45 -5.08
CA VAL A 13 -7.08 -11.16 -5.80
C VAL A 13 -8.20 -10.23 -5.30
N VAL A 14 -9.36 -10.79 -4.97
CA VAL A 14 -10.49 -10.03 -4.41
C VAL A 14 -10.17 -9.46 -3.02
N ASP A 15 -9.54 -10.24 -2.15
CA ASP A 15 -9.18 -9.81 -0.80
C ASP A 15 -8.09 -8.74 -0.85
N TYR A 16 -7.12 -8.87 -1.76
CA TYR A 16 -6.11 -7.85 -1.99
C TYR A 16 -6.72 -6.52 -2.47
N ARG A 17 -7.76 -6.58 -3.32
CA ARG A 17 -8.50 -5.37 -3.73
C ARG A 17 -9.22 -4.73 -2.54
N ILE A 18 -9.92 -5.53 -1.73
CA ILE A 18 -10.61 -5.05 -0.52
C ILE A 18 -9.61 -4.40 0.46
N MET A 19 -8.43 -5.01 0.66
CA MET A 19 -7.36 -4.47 1.49
C MET A 19 -6.90 -3.09 1.01
N LYS A 20 -6.67 -2.93 -0.30
CA LYS A 20 -6.31 -1.62 -0.88
C LYS A 20 -7.39 -0.57 -0.64
N ASP A 21 -8.65 -0.92 -0.82
CA ASP A 21 -9.77 0.00 -0.61
C ASP A 21 -9.91 0.39 0.86
N PHE A 22 -9.76 -0.57 1.78
CA PHE A 22 -9.72 -0.31 3.22
C PHE A 22 -8.58 0.65 3.59
N ILE A 23 -7.37 0.41 3.10
CA ILE A 23 -6.20 1.26 3.37
C ILE A 23 -6.44 2.68 2.88
N LYS A 24 -6.94 2.85 1.65
CA LYS A 24 -7.25 4.18 1.11
C LYS A 24 -8.23 4.92 2.01
N ASN A 25 -9.34 4.27 2.37
CA ASN A 25 -10.35 4.87 3.23
C ASN A 25 -9.77 5.25 4.60
N PHE A 26 -9.08 4.31 5.26
CA PHE A 26 -8.42 4.53 6.55
C PHE A 26 -7.46 5.72 6.51
N LEU A 27 -6.63 5.80 5.47
CA LEU A 27 -5.69 6.91 5.28
C LEU A 27 -6.42 8.24 5.14
N THR A 28 -7.45 8.32 4.31
CA THR A 28 -8.20 9.56 4.07
C THR A 28 -9.09 10.00 5.22
N SER A 29 -9.58 9.06 6.04
CA SER A 29 -10.50 9.35 7.14
C SER A 29 -9.80 9.77 8.42
N HIS A 30 -8.53 9.36 8.61
CA HIS A 30 -7.85 9.53 9.91
C HIS A 30 -6.59 10.40 9.86
N PHE A 31 -6.03 10.69 8.69
CA PHE A 31 -4.76 11.40 8.60
C PHE A 31 -4.81 12.56 7.62
N ASN A 32 -4.09 13.64 7.97
CA ASN A 32 -3.70 14.65 7.01
C ASN A 32 -2.43 14.18 6.29
N LEU A 33 -2.54 13.93 4.99
CA LEU A 33 -1.48 13.34 4.16
C LEU A 33 -0.69 14.40 3.35
N GLN A 34 -0.87 15.69 3.67
CA GLN A 34 -0.07 16.77 3.11
C GLN A 34 1.39 16.68 3.53
N ARG A 35 2.27 17.37 2.78
CA ARG A 35 3.74 17.25 2.86
C ARG A 35 4.33 17.41 4.26
N ASN A 36 3.70 18.23 5.11
CA ASN A 36 4.18 18.60 6.45
C ASN A 36 3.50 17.83 7.59
N TYR A 37 2.67 16.84 7.28
CA TYR A 37 1.94 16.05 8.26
C TYR A 37 2.34 14.57 8.14
N VAL A 38 1.38 13.63 8.19
CA VAL A 38 1.67 12.20 8.16
C VAL A 38 2.09 11.80 6.75
N ARG A 39 3.30 11.26 6.65
CA ARG A 39 3.83 10.68 5.41
C ARG A 39 3.74 9.16 5.43
N VAL A 40 3.38 8.56 4.30
CA VAL A 40 3.15 7.12 4.16
C VAL A 40 4.22 6.49 3.28
N GLY A 41 4.71 5.32 3.67
CA GLY A 41 5.43 4.41 2.79
C GLY A 41 4.64 3.11 2.68
N VAL A 42 4.71 2.45 1.52
CA VAL A 42 4.03 1.18 1.25
C VAL A 42 5.07 0.17 0.79
N MET A 43 5.14 -0.92 1.53
CA MET A 43 5.89 -2.12 1.21
C MET A 43 4.92 -3.27 1.02
N LYS A 44 5.21 -4.17 0.10
CA LYS A 44 4.45 -5.41 -0.08
C LYS A 44 5.41 -6.59 -0.20
N TYR A 45 4.97 -7.76 0.25
CA TYR A 45 5.77 -8.96 0.26
C TYR A 45 5.02 -10.18 -0.30
N GLY A 46 5.79 -11.16 -0.72
CA GLY A 46 5.38 -12.41 -1.35
C GLY A 46 6.64 -13.22 -1.60
N ASP A 47 6.87 -13.65 -2.84
CA ASP A 47 8.15 -14.26 -3.24
C ASP A 47 9.37 -13.36 -3.00
N LYS A 48 9.17 -12.05 -3.04
CA LYS A 48 10.16 -11.01 -2.74
C LYS A 48 9.49 -9.82 -2.06
N VAL A 49 10.31 -8.87 -1.60
CA VAL A 49 9.85 -7.58 -1.09
C VAL A 49 9.87 -6.55 -2.23
N GLU A 50 8.78 -5.80 -2.38
CA GLU A 50 8.72 -4.63 -3.25
C GLU A 50 8.31 -3.40 -2.44
N ILE A 51 8.85 -2.23 -2.79
CA ILE A 51 8.49 -0.94 -2.19
C ILE A 51 7.83 -0.08 -3.27
N PRO A 52 6.50 -0.22 -3.50
CA PRO A 52 5.80 0.58 -4.49
C PRO A 52 5.81 2.07 -4.19
N ILE A 53 5.91 2.45 -2.91
CA ILE A 53 5.91 3.84 -2.46
C ILE A 53 6.93 3.96 -1.34
N SER A 54 8.07 4.59 -1.62
CA SER A 54 9.04 4.95 -0.58
C SER A 54 8.40 5.93 0.40
N LEU A 55 8.89 5.99 1.63
CA LEU A 55 8.29 6.84 2.67
C LEU A 55 8.23 8.31 2.23
N GLY A 56 7.01 8.82 2.03
CA GLY A 56 6.79 10.20 1.60
C GLY A 56 7.11 10.50 0.12
N ASP A 57 7.33 9.46 -0.69
CA ASP A 57 7.54 9.56 -2.14
C ASP A 57 6.20 9.73 -2.87
N TYR A 58 5.63 10.93 -2.74
CA TYR A 58 4.44 11.42 -3.45
C TYR A 58 4.28 12.91 -3.14
N ASP A 59 3.66 13.67 -4.03
CA ASP A 59 3.45 15.11 -3.84
C ASP A 59 2.01 15.44 -3.40
N SER A 60 1.06 14.52 -3.61
CA SER A 60 -0.34 14.72 -3.24
C SER A 60 -1.00 13.48 -2.65
N GLN A 61 -2.06 13.69 -1.88
CA GLN A 61 -2.92 12.62 -1.41
C GLN A 61 -3.51 11.82 -2.58
N THR A 62 -3.92 12.48 -3.66
CA THR A 62 -4.45 11.83 -4.86
C THR A 62 -3.43 10.88 -5.49
N GLU A 63 -2.17 11.31 -5.61
CA GLU A 63 -1.10 10.48 -6.14
C GLU A 63 -0.83 9.25 -5.26
N LEU A 64 -0.78 9.43 -3.93
CA LEU A 64 -0.64 8.33 -2.98
C LEU A 64 -1.75 7.29 -3.17
N LEU A 65 -3.01 7.71 -3.25
CA LEU A 65 -4.16 6.81 -3.42
C LEU A 65 -4.16 6.11 -4.79
N SER A 66 -3.69 6.79 -5.85
CA SER A 66 -3.52 6.19 -7.18
C SER A 66 -2.45 5.11 -7.16
N ARG A 67 -1.26 5.42 -6.63
CA ARG A 67 -0.15 4.46 -6.52
C ARG A 67 -0.54 3.25 -5.67
N ILE A 68 -1.28 3.43 -4.57
CA ILE A 68 -1.83 2.31 -3.79
C ILE A 68 -2.76 1.46 -4.66
N SER A 69 -3.68 2.08 -5.41
CA SER A 69 -4.65 1.40 -6.28
C SER A 69 -3.98 0.61 -7.41
N GLU A 70 -2.88 1.11 -7.96
CA GLU A 70 -2.10 0.49 -9.04
C GLU A 70 -1.27 -0.71 -8.56
N THR A 71 -1.02 -0.83 -7.25
CA THR A 71 -0.28 -1.99 -6.74
C THR A 71 -1.01 -3.29 -7.10
N ARG A 72 -0.23 -4.24 -7.63
CA ARG A 72 -0.70 -5.57 -8.04
C ARG A 72 -0.28 -6.61 -7.01
N ARG A 73 -1.16 -7.58 -6.82
CA ARG A 73 -0.87 -8.77 -6.02
C ARG A 73 0.36 -9.49 -6.58
N MET A 74 1.27 -9.90 -5.71
CA MET A 74 2.45 -10.67 -6.07
C MET A 74 2.10 -12.15 -6.28
N ARG A 75 3.05 -12.92 -6.80
CA ARG A 75 2.94 -14.39 -6.90
C ARG A 75 3.90 -15.00 -5.87
N GLY A 76 3.77 -16.30 -5.63
CA GLY A 76 4.65 -17.03 -4.73
C GLY A 76 4.33 -16.90 -3.24
N GLU A 77 5.09 -17.62 -2.42
CA GLU A 77 4.84 -17.80 -0.99
C GLU A 77 5.10 -16.54 -0.17
N ALA A 78 4.47 -16.43 0.99
CA ALA A 78 4.68 -15.30 1.89
C ALA A 78 6.05 -15.39 2.57
N ASN A 79 7.03 -14.63 2.08
CA ASN A 79 8.33 -14.48 2.72
C ASN A 79 8.52 -13.01 3.12
N LEU A 80 8.67 -12.77 4.42
CA LEU A 80 8.88 -11.45 5.02
C LEU A 80 10.31 -11.32 5.55
#